data_AF-A0A0D6QIL3-F1
#
_entry.id   AF-A0A0D6QIL3-F1
#
_cell.length_a   1.000
_cell.length_b   1.000
_cell.length_c   1.000
_cell.angle_alpha   90.00
_cell.angle_beta   90.00
_cell.angle_gamma   90.00
#
_symmetry.space_group_name_H-M   'P 1'
#
loop_
_entity.id
_entity.type
_entity.pdbx_description
1 polymer ?
#
loop_
_entity_poly.entity_id
_entity_poly.type
_entity_poly.pdbx_seq_one_letter_code
_entity_poly.pdbx_strand_id
1 'polypeptide(L)'
;MQPKPREGPRWARGQKFTLSPAGRDAEEAYRAAVLGARGAGRAVLDAALAGWASPRAVEPGDGVLLGELKGKPRGLSELGHALEDAGIPGAEVRAALDRLVRAGLAELVPLASQLEAQRAPPVTGRW
;
A
#
# COMPACT_ATOMS: atom_id res chain seq x y z
N MET A 1 13.81 22.05 -17.29
CA MET A 1 13.03 20.84 -16.92
C MET A 1 12.88 20.85 -15.41
N GLN A 2 11.75 21.34 -14.89
CA GLN A 2 11.49 21.43 -13.45
C GLN A 2 11.25 20.02 -12.89
N PRO A 3 11.88 19.58 -11.79
CA PRO A 3 11.54 18.32 -11.16
C PRO A 3 10.12 18.43 -10.57
N LYS A 4 9.19 17.59 -11.05
CA LYS A 4 7.85 17.45 -10.42
C LYS A 4 8.04 17.18 -8.92
N PRO A 5 7.33 17.89 -8.02
CA PRO A 5 7.39 17.59 -6.60
C PRO A 5 6.99 16.12 -6.41
N ARG A 6 7.75 15.38 -5.61
CA ARG A 6 7.33 14.06 -5.13
C ARG A 6 6.21 14.30 -4.11
N GLU A 7 4.99 14.50 -4.58
CA GLU A 7 3.81 14.71 -3.73
C GLU A 7 3.43 13.40 -3.03
N GLY A 8 4.03 13.16 -1.88
CA GLY A 8 3.67 12.08 -0.98
C GLY A 8 4.39 12.25 0.36
N PRO A 9 3.86 11.71 1.46
CA PRO A 9 4.55 11.75 2.74
C PRO A 9 6.00 11.29 2.58
N ARG A 10 6.95 12.08 3.08
CA ARG A 10 8.32 11.58 3.28
C ARG A 10 8.24 10.61 4.45
N TRP A 11 7.98 9.35 4.15
CA TRP A 11 8.09 8.29 5.14
C TRP A 11 9.50 8.26 5.73
N ALA A 12 9.57 8.01 7.02
CA ALA A 12 10.85 7.82 7.70
C ALA A 12 11.62 6.65 7.07
N ARG A 13 12.95 6.70 7.15
CA ARG A 13 13.79 5.58 6.72
C ARG A 13 13.43 4.35 7.55
N GLY A 14 13.20 3.22 6.89
CA GLY A 14 12.79 1.98 7.55
C GLY A 14 11.30 1.90 7.90
N GLN A 15 10.48 2.85 7.45
CA GLN A 15 9.02 2.76 7.57
C GLN A 15 8.52 1.46 6.94
N LYS A 16 7.73 0.71 7.72
CA LYS A 16 7.02 -0.48 7.25
C LYS A 16 5.54 -0.20 7.11
N PHE A 17 4.89 -1.01 6.30
CA PHE A 17 3.47 -0.89 5.97
C PHE A 17 2.79 -2.23 6.20
N THR A 18 1.52 -2.18 6.56
CA THR A 18 0.66 -3.37 6.73
C THR A 18 -0.72 -3.06 6.18
N LEU A 19 -1.52 -4.10 5.90
CA LEU A 19 -2.93 -3.93 5.55
C LEU A 19 -3.73 -3.44 6.76
N SER A 20 -4.60 -2.46 6.53
CA SER A 20 -5.71 -2.13 7.41
C SER A 20 -6.78 -3.24 7.35
N PRO A 21 -7.82 -3.24 8.20
CA PRO A 21 -8.99 -4.09 8.01
C PRO A 21 -9.61 -3.94 6.60
N ALA A 22 -9.87 -2.70 6.17
CA ALA A 22 -10.38 -2.42 4.83
C ALA A 22 -9.42 -2.89 3.71
N GLY A 23 -8.11 -2.84 3.97
CA GLY A 23 -7.08 -3.35 3.07
C GLY A 23 -7.15 -4.86 2.87
N ARG A 24 -7.49 -5.63 3.92
CA ARG A 24 -7.67 -7.09 3.82
C ARG A 24 -8.88 -7.43 2.96
N ASP A 25 -9.99 -6.74 3.16
CA ASP A 25 -11.20 -6.91 2.34
C ASP A 25 -10.95 -6.50 0.88
N ALA A 26 -10.18 -5.41 0.67
CA ALA A 26 -9.78 -4.97 -0.66
C ALA A 26 -8.86 -5.97 -1.36
N GLU A 27 -7.94 -6.61 -0.63
CA GLU A 27 -7.05 -7.67 -1.14
C GLU A 27 -7.84 -8.90 -1.58
N GLU A 28 -8.82 -9.33 -0.78
CA GLU A 28 -9.69 -10.45 -1.12
C GLU A 28 -10.54 -10.15 -2.35
N ALA A 29 -11.14 -8.95 -2.41
CA ALA A 29 -11.90 -8.50 -3.57
C ALA A 29 -11.05 -8.39 -4.84
N TYR A 30 -9.80 -7.93 -4.73
CA TYR A 30 -8.86 -7.87 -5.86
C TYR A 30 -8.58 -9.27 -6.38
N ARG A 31 -8.27 -10.23 -5.49
CA ARG A 31 -8.04 -11.62 -5.88
C ARG A 31 -9.26 -12.23 -6.55
N ALA A 32 -10.45 -11.98 -6.01
CA ALA A 32 -11.70 -12.46 -6.60
C ALA A 32 -11.93 -11.89 -8.01
N ALA A 33 -11.63 -10.60 -8.23
CA ALA A 33 -11.73 -9.97 -9.54
C ALA A 33 -10.75 -10.60 -10.56
N VAL A 34 -9.49 -10.80 -10.18
CA VAL A 34 -8.47 -11.44 -11.04
C VAL A 34 -8.86 -12.88 -11.37
N LEU A 35 -9.29 -13.66 -10.37
CA LEU A 35 -9.69 -15.05 -10.57
C LEU A 35 -10.96 -15.16 -11.42
N GLY A 36 -11.95 -14.29 -11.22
CA GLY A 36 -13.18 -14.27 -11.99
C GLY A 36 -12.97 -13.91 -13.46
N ALA A 37 -11.98 -13.07 -13.77
CA ALA A 37 -11.61 -12.71 -15.14
C ALA A 37 -10.62 -13.70 -15.79
N ARG A 38 -10.13 -14.72 -15.05
CA ARG A 38 -9.11 -15.65 -15.54
C ARG A 38 -9.62 -16.42 -16.75
N GLY A 39 -8.89 -16.36 -17.86
CA GLY A 39 -9.25 -17.06 -19.10
C GLY A 39 -10.34 -16.37 -19.93
N ALA A 40 -10.92 -15.27 -19.45
CA ALA A 40 -11.94 -14.50 -20.18
C ALA A 40 -11.37 -13.44 -21.14
N GLY A 41 -10.05 -13.26 -21.14
CA GLY A 41 -9.33 -12.31 -22.00
C GLY A 41 -9.02 -10.97 -21.34
N ARG A 42 -8.20 -10.17 -22.03
CA ARG A 42 -7.61 -8.93 -21.47
C ARG A 42 -8.66 -7.87 -21.13
N ALA A 43 -9.62 -7.63 -22.01
CA ALA A 43 -10.66 -6.63 -21.80
C ALA A 43 -11.53 -6.90 -20.57
N VAL A 44 -11.84 -8.17 -20.30
CA VAL A 44 -12.62 -8.58 -19.11
C VAL A 44 -11.81 -8.37 -17.84
N LEU A 45 -10.50 -8.68 -17.87
CA LEU A 45 -9.61 -8.41 -16.75
C LEU A 45 -9.50 -6.91 -16.47
N ASP A 46 -9.27 -6.08 -17.49
CA ASP A 46 -9.15 -4.63 -17.32
C ASP A 46 -10.45 -4.04 -16.74
N ALA A 47 -11.62 -4.50 -17.20
CA ALA A 47 -12.91 -4.09 -16.65
C ALA A 47 -13.10 -4.53 -15.19
N ALA A 48 -12.72 -5.76 -14.85
CA ALA A 48 -12.82 -6.28 -13.48
C ALA A 48 -11.91 -5.49 -12.52
N LEU A 49 -10.68 -5.19 -12.93
CA LEU A 49 -9.75 -4.40 -12.13
C LEU A 49 -10.18 -2.94 -11.99
N ALA A 50 -10.75 -2.34 -13.05
CA ALA A 50 -11.34 -1.00 -12.98
C ALA A 50 -12.53 -0.96 -12.01
N GLY A 51 -13.41 -1.95 -12.05
CA GLY A 51 -14.54 -2.08 -11.13
C GLY A 51 -14.11 -2.29 -9.68
N TRP A 52 -13.00 -2.98 -9.44
CA TRP A 52 -12.40 -3.10 -8.11
C TRP A 52 -11.80 -1.77 -7.62
N ALA A 53 -11.07 -1.06 -8.49
CA ALA A 53 -10.28 0.12 -8.13
C ALA A 53 -11.12 1.39 -7.93
N SER A 54 -12.11 1.63 -8.81
CA SER A 54 -12.93 2.84 -8.82
C SER A 54 -13.58 3.18 -7.47
N PRO A 55 -14.30 2.26 -6.77
CA PRO A 55 -14.91 2.59 -5.49
C PRO A 55 -13.91 2.82 -4.35
N ARG A 56 -12.63 2.47 -4.55
CA ARG A 56 -11.55 2.58 -3.56
C ARG A 56 -10.66 3.80 -3.79
N ALA A 57 -10.89 4.57 -4.86
CA ALA A 57 -10.06 5.70 -5.27
C ALA A 57 -8.57 5.34 -5.43
N VAL A 58 -8.30 4.16 -6.00
CA VAL A 58 -6.96 3.65 -6.32
C VAL A 58 -6.87 3.31 -7.80
N GLU A 59 -5.68 2.95 -8.28
CA GLU A 59 -5.48 2.48 -9.65
C GLU A 59 -5.68 0.95 -9.75
N PRO A 60 -6.14 0.42 -10.90
CA PRO A 60 -6.31 -1.02 -11.13
C PRO A 60 -5.12 -1.90 -10.73
N GLY A 61 -3.90 -1.42 -10.97
CA GLY A 61 -2.66 -2.15 -10.65
C GLY A 61 -2.26 -2.12 -9.16
N ASP A 62 -2.83 -1.22 -8.35
CA ASP A 62 -2.43 -1.04 -6.95
C ASP A 62 -2.75 -2.28 -6.10
N GLY A 63 -3.70 -3.11 -6.53
CA GLY A 63 -4.11 -4.31 -5.81
C GLY A 63 -3.01 -5.36 -5.67
N VAL A 64 -2.02 -5.36 -6.58
CA VAL A 64 -0.84 -6.24 -6.46
C VAL A 64 -0.08 -6.00 -5.15
N LEU A 65 0.06 -4.73 -4.73
CA LEU A 65 0.77 -4.40 -3.49
C LEU A 65 0.03 -4.90 -2.25
N LEU A 66 -1.31 -5.02 -2.31
CA LEU A 66 -2.09 -5.56 -1.20
C LEU A 66 -1.74 -7.03 -0.95
N GLY A 67 -1.52 -7.80 -2.02
CA GLY A 67 -1.05 -9.19 -1.94
C GLY A 67 0.33 -9.30 -1.27
N GLU A 68 1.25 -8.39 -1.60
CA GLU A 68 2.59 -8.37 -0.98
C GLU A 68 2.57 -8.01 0.51
N LEU A 69 1.66 -7.12 0.90
CA LEU A 69 1.45 -6.69 2.29
C LEU A 69 0.65 -7.69 3.13
N LYS A 70 0.02 -8.68 2.51
CA LYS A 70 -0.73 -9.70 3.22
C LYS A 70 0.18 -10.56 4.09
N GLY A 71 -0.20 -10.71 5.35
CA GLY A 71 0.42 -11.64 6.29
C GLY A 71 1.67 -11.13 7.03
N LYS A 72 2.35 -10.08 6.54
CA LYS A 72 3.46 -9.45 7.28
C LYS A 72 3.71 -7.99 6.89
N PRO A 73 4.16 -7.15 7.83
CA PRO A 73 4.63 -5.82 7.48
C PRO A 73 5.86 -5.82 6.56
N ARG A 74 5.88 -4.94 5.55
CA ARG A 74 7.02 -4.79 4.63
C ARG A 74 7.44 -3.34 4.44
N GLY A 75 8.72 -3.13 4.13
CA GLY A 75 9.26 -1.82 3.77
C GLY A 75 9.15 -1.52 2.26
N LEU A 76 9.28 -0.24 1.88
CA LEU A 76 9.23 0.18 0.48
C LEU A 76 10.29 -0.52 -0.40
N SER A 77 11.52 -0.65 0.10
CA SER A 77 12.58 -1.35 -0.64
C SER A 77 12.23 -2.83 -0.86
N GLU A 78 11.71 -3.52 0.15
CA GLU A 78 11.31 -4.92 0.05
C GLU A 78 10.18 -5.11 -0.98
N LEU A 79 9.18 -4.21 -0.98
CA LEU A 79 8.11 -4.19 -1.98
C LEU A 79 8.65 -3.93 -3.39
N GLY A 80 9.61 -3.01 -3.52
CA GLY A 80 10.27 -2.72 -4.80
C GLY A 80 10.97 -3.95 -5.39
N HIS A 81 11.73 -4.69 -4.57
CA HIS A 81 12.42 -5.90 -5.02
C HIS A 81 11.43 -7.02 -5.35
N ALA A 82 10.35 -7.17 -4.57
CA ALA A 82 9.35 -8.21 -4.80
C ALA A 82 8.59 -8.04 -6.13
N LEU A 83 8.50 -6.82 -6.64
CA LEU A 83 7.74 -6.48 -7.85
C LEU A 83 8.62 -6.15 -9.06
N GLU A 84 9.94 -6.26 -8.90
CA GLU A 84 10.91 -6.02 -9.97
C GLU A 84 10.75 -7.05 -11.10
N ASP A 85 10.58 -8.33 -10.76
CA ASP A 85 10.33 -9.42 -11.72
C ASP A 85 8.99 -9.25 -12.48
N ALA A 86 8.04 -8.53 -11.88
CA ALA A 86 6.78 -8.16 -12.52
C ALA A 86 6.89 -6.90 -13.40
N GLY A 87 8.09 -6.32 -13.51
CA GLY A 87 8.36 -5.13 -14.31
C GLY A 87 7.86 -3.82 -13.69
N ILE A 88 7.50 -3.80 -12.41
CA ILE A 88 6.96 -2.61 -11.73
C ILE A 88 8.13 -1.82 -11.11
N PRO A 89 8.49 -0.63 -11.63
CA PRO A 89 9.59 0.15 -11.11
C PRO A 89 9.29 0.67 -9.70
N GLY A 90 10.33 0.82 -8.87
CA GLY A 90 10.18 1.28 -7.48
C GLY A 90 9.49 2.64 -7.31
N ALA A 91 9.55 3.52 -8.33
CA ALA A 91 8.81 4.79 -8.33
C ALA A 91 7.29 4.56 -8.40
N GLU A 92 6.85 3.56 -9.18
CA GLU A 92 5.45 3.18 -9.31
C GLU A 92 4.97 2.42 -8.07
N VAL A 93 5.81 1.55 -7.48
CA VAL A 93 5.55 0.94 -6.17
C VAL A 93 5.32 2.01 -5.10
N ARG A 94 6.16 3.06 -5.06
CA ARG A 94 5.97 4.18 -4.13
C ARG A 94 4.65 4.90 -4.36
N ALA A 95 4.32 5.22 -5.61
CA ALA A 95 3.08 5.93 -5.94
C ALA A 95 1.82 5.11 -5.61
N ALA A 96 1.85 3.81 -5.90
CA ALA A 96 0.80 2.87 -5.53
C ALA A 96 0.63 2.79 -4.01
N LEU A 97 1.72 2.66 -3.28
CA LEU A 97 1.69 2.62 -1.81
C LEU A 97 1.18 3.94 -1.20
N ASP A 98 1.58 5.09 -1.76
CA ASP A 98 1.05 6.41 -1.39
C ASP A 98 -0.48 6.46 -1.56
N ARG A 99 -1.02 5.95 -2.67
CA ARG A 99 -2.48 5.87 -2.91
C ARG A 99 -3.17 4.93 -1.93
N LEU A 100 -2.62 3.74 -1.70
CA LEU A 100 -3.18 2.76 -0.75
C LEU A 100 -3.25 3.31 0.67
N VAL A 101 -2.23 4.06 1.11
CA VAL A 101 -2.24 4.72 2.43
C VAL A 101 -3.28 5.83 2.48
N ARG A 102 -3.36 6.67 1.44
CA ARG A 102 -4.37 7.74 1.36
C ARG A 102 -5.80 7.20 1.33
N ALA A 103 -6.01 6.05 0.70
CA ALA A 103 -7.29 5.34 0.65
C ALA A 103 -7.61 4.56 1.94
N GLY A 104 -6.73 4.55 2.93
CA GLY A 104 -6.91 3.81 4.19
C GLY A 104 -6.85 2.28 4.03
N LEU A 105 -6.27 1.78 2.94
CA LEU A 105 -6.09 0.35 2.67
C LEU A 105 -4.76 -0.18 3.20
N ALA A 106 -3.76 0.68 3.29
CA ALA A 106 -2.49 0.39 3.95
C ALA A 106 -2.24 1.37 5.10
N GLU A 107 -1.59 0.88 6.14
CA GLU A 107 -1.25 1.64 7.33
C GLU A 107 0.25 1.62 7.58
N LEU A 108 0.75 2.70 8.18
CA LEU A 108 2.13 2.76 8.65
C LEU A 108 2.25 1.94 9.92
N VAL A 109 3.22 1.03 9.97
CA VAL A 109 3.61 0.40 11.22
C VAL A 109 4.43 1.39 12.05
N PRO A 110 4.05 1.68 13.30
CA PRO A 110 4.81 2.58 14.15
C PRO A 110 6.27 2.15 14.28
N LEU A 111 7.18 3.10 14.21
CA LEU A 111 8.59 2.86 14.51
C LEU A 111 8.77 2.57 16.01
N ALA A 112 9.83 1.84 16.36
CA ALA A 112 10.15 1.52 17.75
C ALA A 112 10.22 2.78 18.63
N SER A 113 10.84 3.86 18.14
CA SER A 113 10.91 5.14 18.84
C SER A 113 9.53 5.79 19.08
N GLN A 114 8.58 5.56 18.17
CA GLN A 114 7.21 6.04 18.33
C GLN A 114 6.43 5.20 19.34
N LEU A 115 6.70 3.90 19.41
CA LEU A 115 6.11 3.01 20.43
C LEU A 115 6.65 3.33 21.83
N GLU A 116 7.93 3.67 21.94
CA GLU A 116 8.55 4.12 23.19
C GLU A 116 7.94 5.44 23.68
N ALA A 117 7.75 6.42 22.78
CA ALA A 117 7.10 7.68 23.11
C ALA A 117 5.64 7.51 23.57
N GLN A 118 4.91 6.54 23.00
CA GLN A 118 3.53 6.21 23.41
C GLN A 118 3.44 5.49 24.76
N ARG A 119 4.52 4.83 25.18
CA ARG A 119 4.61 4.12 26.47
C ARG A 119 5.08 4.99 27.62
N ALA A 120 5.74 6.11 27.33
CA ALA A 120 6.18 7.03 28.36
C ALA A 120 4.95 7.67 29.06
N PRO A 121 4.83 7.59 30.40
CA PRO A 121 3.77 8.29 31.10
C PRO A 121 3.90 9.80 30.85
N PRO A 122 2.78 10.56 30.80
CA PRO A 122 2.85 12.01 30.66
C PRO A 122 3.70 12.56 31.81
N VAL A 123 4.78 13.26 31.46
CA VAL A 123 5.59 14.00 32.44
C VAL A 123 4.69 15.08 33.03
N THR A 124 4.08 14.77 34.16
CA THR A 124 3.37 15.75 34.98
C THR A 124 4.42 16.56 35.70
N GLY A 125 4.99 17.53 34.99
CA GLY A 125 5.88 18.53 35.56
C GLY A 125 5.09 19.37 36.56
N ARG A 126 5.28 19.10 37.85
CA ARG A 126 4.89 19.98 38.94
C ARG A 126 6.08 20.89 39.22
N TRP A 127 5.94 22.18 38.93
CA TRP A 127 6.82 23.24 39.43
C TRP A 127 6.44 23.58 40.88
#